data_AF-A0ABD4YP21-F1
#
_entry.id   AF-A0ABD4YP21-F1
#
_cell.length_a   1.000
_cell.length_b   1.000
_cell.length_c   1.000
_cell.angle_alpha   90.00
_cell.angle_beta   90.00
_cell.angle_gamma   90.00
#
_symmetry.space_group_name_H-M   'P 1'
#
loop_
_entity.id
_entity.type
_entity.pdbx_description
1 polymer ?
#
loop_
_entity_poly.entity_id
_entity_poly.type
_entity_poly.pdbx_seq_one_letter_code
_entity_poly.pdbx_strand_id
1 'polypeptide(L)'
;MKSFTISIAWLMLVLWCAIRVGFALQTIEPAVALITDPSICQAAGAPVVNGLCRAEGRIEGGLDDQWHLHTASTPAEGVTLPKSVSLLYQVDSYQFRGGAVAGYGLAILAFILAALPAVANALSISRKARISAC
;
A
#
# COMPACT_ATOMS: atom_id res chain seq x y z
N MET A 1 17.29 6.78 27.21
CA MET A 1 17.62 5.98 26.01
C MET A 1 16.51 5.00 25.62
N LYS A 2 16.08 4.06 26.47
CA LYS A 2 15.01 3.08 26.14
C LYS A 2 13.72 3.71 25.58
N SER A 3 13.19 4.77 26.20
CA SER A 3 11.98 5.45 25.73
C SER A 3 12.14 6.09 24.35
N PHE A 4 13.32 6.57 24.00
CA PHE A 4 13.59 7.20 22.70
C PHE A 4 13.64 6.16 21.58
N THR A 5 14.34 5.05 21.81
CA THR A 5 14.41 3.93 20.86
C THR A 5 13.02 3.34 20.60
N ILE A 6 12.18 3.20 21.64
CA ILE A 6 10.80 2.73 21.49
C ILE A 6 9.97 3.69 20.63
N SER A 7 10.11 5.01 20.83
CA SER A 7 9.41 6.00 20.00
C SER A 7 9.84 5.93 18.53
N ILE A 8 11.13 5.76 18.23
CA ILE A 8 11.62 5.59 16.86
C ILE A 8 11.07 4.29 16.25
N ALA A 9 11.16 3.17 16.96
CA ALA A 9 10.65 1.90 16.49
C ALA A 9 9.14 1.96 16.19
N TRP A 10 8.38 2.67 17.03
CA TRP A 10 6.96 2.91 16.81
C TRP A 10 6.70 3.72 15.53
N LEU A 11 7.43 4.83 15.32
CA LEU A 11 7.29 5.64 14.11
C LEU A 11 7.59 4.84 12.84
N MET A 12 8.67 4.04 12.86
CA MET A 12 9.02 3.16 11.75
C MET A 12 7.94 2.11 11.46
N LEU A 13 7.35 1.53 12.50
CA LEU A 13 6.25 0.57 12.37
C LEU A 13 5.00 1.21 11.78
N VAL A 14 4.59 2.38 12.28
CA VAL A 14 3.43 3.11 11.76
C VAL A 14 3.63 3.48 10.29
N LEU A 15 4.82 3.99 9.93
CA LEU A 15 5.16 4.33 8.56
C LEU A 15 5.15 3.09 7.65
N TRP A 16 5.76 1.99 8.10
CA TRP A 16 5.76 0.72 7.37
C TRP A 16 4.33 0.23 7.08
N CYS A 17 3.47 0.20 8.10
CA CYS A 17 2.07 -0.18 7.95
C CYS A 17 1.32 0.76 7.00
N ALA A 18 1.53 2.08 7.10
CA ALA A 18 0.91 3.05 6.22
C ALA A 18 1.33 2.86 4.75
N ILE A 19 2.60 2.56 4.47
CA ILE A 19 3.08 2.27 3.11
C ILE A 19 2.42 1.00 2.57
N ARG A 20 2.35 -0.07 3.37
CA ARG A 20 1.75 -1.36 2.97
C ARG A 20 0.26 -1.22 2.66
N VAL A 21 -0.48 -0.57 3.55
CA VAL A 21 -1.92 -0.31 3.33
C VAL A 21 -2.11 0.66 2.17
N GLY A 22 -1.28 1.70 2.08
CA GLY A 22 -1.33 2.68 0.99
C GLY A 22 -1.13 2.04 -0.37
N PHE A 23 -0.20 1.08 -0.49
CA PHE A 23 -0.02 0.27 -1.70
C PHE A 23 -1.25 -0.60 -1.98
N ALA A 24 -1.77 -1.29 -0.98
CA ALA A 24 -2.94 -2.17 -1.14
C ALA A 24 -4.23 -1.42 -1.50
N LEU A 25 -4.29 -0.11 -1.26
CA LEU A 25 -5.41 0.74 -1.68
C LEU A 25 -5.25 1.24 -3.12
N GLN A 26 -4.12 1.03 -3.79
CA GLN A 26 -3.93 1.53 -5.15
C GLN A 26 -4.70 0.66 -6.14
N THR A 27 -5.41 1.32 -7.04
CA THR A 27 -6.11 0.69 -8.16
C THR A 27 -5.82 1.51 -9.41
N ILE A 28 -5.50 0.84 -10.51
CA ILE A 28 -5.22 1.48 -11.79
C ILE A 28 -6.12 0.86 -12.85
N GLU A 29 -6.99 1.67 -13.45
CA GLU A 29 -7.98 1.19 -14.43
C GLU A 29 -8.26 2.28 -15.49
N PRO A 30 -7.90 2.06 -16.78
CA PRO A 30 -7.18 0.91 -17.33
C PRO A 30 -5.65 0.99 -17.10
N ALA A 31 -5.00 -0.18 -17.06
CA ALA A 31 -3.54 -0.35 -17.02
C ALA A 31 -3.08 -1.48 -17.96
N VAL A 32 -1.88 -1.32 -18.52
CA VAL A 32 -1.21 -2.34 -19.35
C VAL A 32 0.00 -2.87 -18.60
N ALA A 33 0.00 -4.15 -18.25
CA ALA A 33 1.14 -4.85 -17.66
C ALA A 33 2.03 -5.45 -18.75
N LEU A 34 3.33 -5.17 -18.67
CA LEU A 34 4.37 -5.80 -19.49
C LEU A 34 4.94 -6.99 -18.73
N ILE A 35 4.55 -8.19 -19.12
CA ILE A 35 4.87 -9.43 -18.40
C ILE A 35 5.97 -10.17 -19.17
N THR A 36 7.04 -10.53 -18.47
CA THR A 36 8.21 -11.26 -19.01
C THR A 36 8.15 -12.76 -18.75
N ASP A 37 7.20 -13.22 -17.93
CA ASP A 37 7.01 -14.63 -17.60
C ASP A 37 5.91 -15.24 -18.48
N PRO A 38 6.23 -16.23 -19.34
CA PRO A 38 5.26 -16.88 -20.21
C PRO A 38 4.11 -17.57 -19.45
N SER A 39 4.35 -18.06 -18.22
CA SER A 39 3.33 -18.72 -17.41
C SER A 39 2.26 -17.73 -16.92
N ILE A 40 2.70 -16.56 -16.46
CA ILE A 40 1.83 -15.45 -16.05
C ILE A 40 1.07 -14.91 -17.27
N CYS A 41 1.70 -14.85 -18.43
CA CYS A 41 1.05 -14.46 -19.68
C CYS A 41 -0.12 -15.36 -20.07
N GLN A 42 0.07 -16.68 -19.95
CA GLN A 42 -1.00 -17.65 -20.19
C GLN A 42 -2.13 -17.49 -19.17
N ALA A 43 -1.80 -17.32 -17.89
CA ALA A 43 -2.80 -17.07 -16.84
C ALA A 43 -3.57 -15.75 -17.07
N ALA A 44 -2.93 -14.73 -17.63
CA ALA A 44 -3.55 -13.46 -17.98
C ALA A 44 -4.34 -13.50 -19.31
N GLY A 45 -4.35 -14.64 -20.01
CA GLY A 45 -5.04 -14.79 -21.29
C GLY A 45 -4.46 -13.94 -22.42
N ALA A 46 -3.22 -13.49 -22.31
CA ALA A 46 -2.57 -12.60 -23.27
C ALA A 46 -1.62 -13.36 -24.22
N PRO A 47 -1.56 -13.01 -25.52
CA PRO A 47 -0.66 -13.66 -26.47
C PRO A 47 0.80 -13.34 -26.14
N VAL A 48 1.65 -14.36 -26.15
CA VAL A 48 3.10 -14.24 -25.95
C VAL A 48 3.78 -13.91 -27.28
N VAL A 49 4.50 -12.79 -27.32
CA VAL A 49 5.29 -12.33 -28.47
C VAL A 49 6.73 -12.12 -28.00
N ASN A 50 7.68 -12.84 -28.58
CA ASN A 50 9.11 -12.77 -28.22
C ASN A 50 9.39 -13.03 -26.72
N GLY A 51 8.64 -13.94 -26.10
CA GLY A 51 8.80 -14.29 -24.67
C GLY A 51 8.21 -13.27 -23.70
N LEU A 52 7.49 -12.26 -24.21
CA LEU A 52 6.83 -11.21 -23.43
C LEU A 52 5.35 -11.18 -23.79
N CYS A 53 4.49 -10.70 -22.91
CA CYS A 53 3.13 -10.34 -23.29
C CYS A 53 2.72 -8.99 -22.71
N ARG A 54 1.70 -8.40 -23.35
CA ARG A 54 1.01 -7.21 -22.87
C ARG A 54 -0.39 -7.62 -22.47
N ALA A 55 -0.70 -7.50 -21.19
CA ALA A 55 -2.03 -7.78 -20.67
C ALA A 55 -2.64 -6.47 -20.19
N GLU A 56 -3.84 -6.16 -20.69
CA GLU A 56 -4.58 -4.97 -20.32
C GLU A 56 -5.70 -5.34 -19.35
N GLY A 57 -5.90 -4.50 -18.34
CA GLY A 57 -6.95 -4.71 -17.37
C GLY A 57 -6.89 -3.71 -16.23
N ARG A 58 -7.58 -4.07 -15.15
CA ARG A 58 -7.54 -3.36 -13.89
C ARG A 58 -6.43 -3.97 -13.02
N ILE A 59 -5.61 -3.12 -12.42
CA ILE A 59 -4.54 -3.56 -11.52
C ILE A 59 -4.81 -3.06 -10.11
N GLU A 60 -4.70 -3.94 -9.12
CA GLU A 60 -4.83 -3.61 -7.71
C GLU A 60 -3.55 -3.96 -6.95
N GLY A 61 -3.12 -3.09 -6.04
CA GLY A 61 -2.07 -3.44 -5.09
C GLY A 61 -2.62 -4.42 -4.04
N GLY A 62 -1.84 -5.44 -3.70
CA GLY A 62 -2.17 -6.37 -2.64
C GLY A 62 -1.39 -6.13 -1.35
N LEU A 63 -1.93 -6.61 -0.21
CA LEU A 63 -1.21 -6.60 1.08
C LEU A 63 0.03 -7.52 1.08
N ASP A 64 0.08 -8.45 0.14
CA ASP A 64 1.20 -9.35 -0.16
C ASP A 64 2.37 -8.67 -0.90
N ASP A 65 2.31 -7.34 -1.09
CA ASP A 65 3.32 -6.57 -1.84
C ASP A 65 3.39 -6.93 -3.33
N GLN A 66 2.32 -7.51 -3.88
CA GLN A 66 2.21 -7.86 -5.29
C GLN A 66 1.14 -7.03 -5.96
N TRP A 67 1.18 -6.97 -7.29
CA TRP A 67 0.09 -6.43 -8.09
C TRP A 67 -0.86 -7.56 -8.48
N HIS A 68 -2.17 -7.31 -8.49
CA HIS A 68 -3.18 -8.26 -8.94
C HIS A 68 -3.84 -7.69 -10.18
N LEU A 69 -3.62 -8.34 -11.33
CA LEU A 69 -4.14 -7.93 -12.64
C LEU A 69 -5.44 -8.67 -12.94
N HIS A 70 -6.52 -7.93 -13.04
CA HIS A 70 -7.84 -8.40 -13.44
C HIS A 70 -8.03 -8.09 -14.93
N THR A 71 -7.92 -9.12 -15.76
CA THR A 71 -8.16 -9.02 -17.21
C THR A 71 -9.59 -9.44 -17.54
N ALA A 72 -10.02 -9.23 -18.79
CA ALA A 72 -11.29 -9.78 -19.28
C ALA A 72 -11.37 -11.32 -19.17
N SER A 73 -10.21 -12.01 -19.20
CA SER A 73 -10.15 -13.46 -19.06
C SER A 73 -10.18 -13.94 -17.59
N THR A 74 -9.77 -13.07 -16.66
CA THR A 74 -9.65 -13.38 -15.22
C THR A 74 -10.22 -12.26 -14.33
N PRO A 75 -11.51 -11.90 -14.46
CA PRO A 75 -12.07 -10.73 -13.78
C PRO A 75 -12.16 -10.90 -12.25
N ALA A 76 -12.42 -12.11 -11.74
CA ALA A 76 -12.66 -12.34 -10.31
C ALA A 76 -11.40 -12.73 -9.51
N GLU A 77 -10.59 -13.67 -10.03
CA GLU A 77 -9.42 -14.18 -9.32
C GLU A 77 -8.20 -13.26 -9.46
N GLY A 78 -8.10 -12.54 -10.59
CA GLY A 78 -6.91 -11.77 -10.93
C GLY A 78 -5.68 -12.66 -11.13
N VAL A 79 -4.64 -12.09 -11.73
CA VAL A 79 -3.33 -12.74 -11.89
C VAL A 79 -2.32 -11.98 -11.07
N THR A 80 -1.64 -12.68 -10.17
CA THR A 80 -0.59 -12.06 -9.35
C THR A 80 0.63 -11.74 -10.21
N LEU A 81 1.08 -10.50 -10.12
CA LEU A 81 2.23 -9.95 -10.80
C LEU A 81 3.27 -9.47 -9.79
N PRO A 82 4.57 -9.64 -10.07
CA PRO A 82 5.61 -9.09 -9.23
C PRO A 82 5.50 -7.57 -9.15
N LYS A 83 5.79 -6.98 -7.98
CA LYS A 83 5.83 -5.52 -7.81
C LYS A 83 6.74 -4.79 -8.79
N SER A 84 7.78 -5.49 -9.27
CA SER A 84 8.75 -5.00 -10.26
C SER A 84 8.24 -5.02 -11.70
N VAL A 85 7.02 -5.52 -11.95
CA VAL A 85 6.43 -5.53 -13.29
C VAL A 85 6.31 -4.09 -13.81
N SER A 86 6.57 -3.91 -15.11
CA SER A 86 6.42 -2.60 -15.73
C SER A 86 4.96 -2.38 -16.10
N LEU A 87 4.39 -1.29 -15.59
CA LEU A 87 3.00 -0.89 -15.82
C LEU A 87 2.96 0.37 -16.69
N LEU A 88 2.15 0.33 -17.75
CA LEU A 88 1.83 1.50 -18.57
C LEU A 88 0.41 1.94 -18.22
N TYR A 89 0.26 3.17 -17.76
CA TYR A 89 -1.03 3.73 -17.38
C TYR A 89 -1.01 5.26 -17.55
N GLN A 90 -2.20 5.86 -17.63
CA GLN A 90 -2.33 7.32 -17.60
C GLN A 90 -2.45 7.78 -16.16
N VAL A 91 -1.94 8.96 -15.83
CA VAL A 91 -1.99 9.46 -14.43
C VAL A 91 -3.43 9.53 -13.92
N ASP A 92 -4.40 9.84 -14.79
CA ASP A 92 -5.81 9.93 -14.44
C ASP A 92 -6.47 8.55 -14.20
N SER A 93 -5.85 7.46 -14.67
CA SER A 93 -6.34 6.10 -14.37
C SER A 93 -5.89 5.58 -13.02
N TYR A 94 -5.01 6.31 -12.33
CA TYR A 94 -4.58 6.00 -10.96
C TYR A 94 -5.61 6.47 -9.94
N GLN A 95 -6.09 5.53 -9.13
CA GLN A 95 -7.12 5.80 -8.12
C GLN A 95 -6.78 5.06 -6.82
N PHE A 96 -7.31 5.57 -5.71
CA PHE A 96 -7.36 4.81 -4.47
C PHE A 96 -8.72 4.12 -4.36
N ARG A 97 -8.73 2.87 -3.90
CA ARG A 97 -9.94 2.15 -3.55
C ARG A 97 -10.62 2.87 -2.38
N GLY A 98 -11.82 3.39 -2.63
CA GLY A 98 -12.51 4.32 -1.72
C GLY A 98 -12.22 5.81 -1.98
N GLY A 99 -11.57 6.12 -3.11
CA GLY A 99 -11.28 7.46 -3.58
C GLY A 99 -10.24 8.21 -2.72
N ALA A 100 -10.17 9.53 -2.93
CA ALA A 100 -9.26 10.40 -2.19
C ALA A 100 -9.50 10.34 -0.66
N VAL A 101 -10.74 10.06 -0.23
CA VAL A 101 -11.12 9.93 1.19
C VAL A 101 -10.32 8.81 1.87
N ALA A 102 -10.13 7.67 1.22
CA ALA A 102 -9.33 6.58 1.77
C ALA A 102 -7.87 7.00 1.98
N GLY A 103 -7.28 7.70 1.01
CA GLY A 103 -5.92 8.24 1.10
C GLY A 103 -5.76 9.24 2.24
N TYR A 104 -6.69 10.21 2.36
CA TYR A 104 -6.68 11.18 3.46
C TYR A 104 -6.89 10.51 4.82
N GLY A 105 -7.83 9.56 4.91
CA GLY A 105 -8.09 8.80 6.13
C GLY A 105 -6.85 8.05 6.62
N LEU A 106 -6.12 7.40 5.71
CA LEU A 106 -4.87 6.72 6.03
C LEU A 106 -3.80 7.70 6.53
N ALA A 107 -3.64 8.85 5.86
CA ALA A 107 -2.66 9.86 6.26
C ALA A 107 -2.95 10.44 7.66
N ILE A 108 -4.21 10.79 7.93
CA ILE A 108 -4.65 11.30 9.23
C ILE A 108 -4.45 10.26 10.32
N LEU A 109 -4.87 9.01 10.08
CA LEU A 109 -4.71 7.93 11.04
C LEU A 109 -3.23 7.65 11.33
N ALA A 110 -2.38 7.61 10.31
CA ALA A 110 -0.94 7.44 10.47
C ALA A 110 -0.34 8.57 11.31
N PHE A 111 -0.76 9.82 11.10
CA PHE A 111 -0.32 10.96 11.89
C PHE A 111 -0.74 10.85 13.37
N ILE A 112 -2.00 10.50 13.63
CA ILE A 112 -2.51 10.29 15.00
C ILE A 112 -1.71 9.18 15.70
N LEU A 113 -1.50 8.06 15.02
CA LEU A 113 -0.74 6.93 15.56
C LEU A 113 0.72 7.32 15.81
N ALA A 114 1.35 8.06 14.90
CA ALA A 114 2.72 8.54 15.05
C ALA A 114 2.89 9.48 16.28
N ALA A 115 1.86 10.26 16.60
CA ALA A 115 1.89 11.19 17.73
C ALA A 115 1.66 10.53 19.11
N LEU A 116 1.14 9.30 19.17
CA LEU A 116 0.80 8.60 20.43
C LEU A 116 1.93 8.60 21.48
N PRO A 117 3.21 8.29 21.14
CA PRO A 117 4.28 8.29 22.13
C PRO A 117 4.52 9.67 22.76
N ALA A 118 4.40 10.74 21.96
CA ALA A 118 4.57 12.10 22.45
C ALA A 118 3.43 12.50 23.42
N VAL A 119 2.19 12.16 23.06
CA VAL A 119 1.01 12.42 23.91
C VAL A 119 1.10 11.62 25.22
N ALA A 120 1.46 10.34 25.16
CA ALA A 120 1.63 9.50 26.33
C ALA A 120 2.71 10.03 27.28
N ASN A 121 3.84 10.49 26.73
CA ASN A 121 4.90 11.10 27.50
C ASN A 121 4.43 12.39 28.20
N ALA A 122 3.75 13.29 27.50
CA ALA A 122 3.21 14.53 28.07
C ALA A 122 2.20 14.26 29.20
N LEU A 123 1.29 13.29 29.02
CA LEU A 123 0.32 12.88 30.04
C LEU A 123 1.02 12.27 31.27
N SER A 124 2.07 11.47 31.08
CA SER A 124 2.84 10.88 32.18
C SER A 124 3.57 11.93 33.03
N ILE A 125 4.13 12.95 32.38
CA ILE A 125 4.82 14.07 33.06
C ILE A 125 3.81 14.90 33.84
N SER A 126 2.68 15.23 33.23
CA SER A 126 1.58 15.96 33.89
C SER A 126 1.04 15.21 35.12
N ARG A 127 0.87 13.89 35.00
CA ARG A 127 0.44 13.04 36.13
C ARG A 127 1.48 13.00 37.25
N LYS A 128 2.78 12.89 36.92
CA LYS A 128 3.86 12.95 37.92
C LYS A 128 3.91 14.30 38.63
N ALA A 129 3.85 15.41 37.88
CA ALA A 129 3.86 16.76 38.42
C ALA A 129 2.70 17.01 39.41
N ARG A 130 1.50 16.49 39.10
CA ARG A 130 0.33 16.59 39.97
C ARG A 130 0.47 15.80 41.27
N ILE A 131 1.13 14.63 41.26
CA ILE A 131 1.34 13.80 42.46
C ILE A 131 2.40 14.43 43.38
N SER A 132 3.46 15.02 42.82
CA SER A 132 4.51 15.68 43.59
C SER A 132 4.14 17.06 44.16
N ALA A 133 2.97 17.60 43.80
CA ALA A 133 2.44 18.86 44.32
C ALA A 133 1.41 18.67 45.46
N CYS A 134 1.14 17.42 45.86
CA CYS A 134 0.41 17.04 47.07
C CYS A 134 1.38 16.52 48.12
#